data_AF-A0A1F8YB72-F1
#
_entry.id   AF-A0A1F8YB72-F1
#
_cell.length_a   1.000
_cell.length_b   1.000
_cell.length_c   1.000
_cell.angle_alpha   90.00
_cell.angle_beta   90.00
_cell.angle_gamma   90.00
#
_symmetry.space_group_name_H-M   'P 1'
#
loop_
_entity.id
_entity.type
_entity.pdbx_description
1 polymer ?
#
loop_
_entity_poly.entity_id
_entity_poly.type
_entity_poly.pdbx_seq_one_letter_code
_entity_poly.pdbx_strand_id
1 'polypeptide(L)'
;EDAIEKFREFREAFPDSGLIPESLYLRGVAHLKKEEYHWAREFFRAVVDKYPESIWADRAIIMDGWSYAKEGDFQEAVKAIKPKNILDKHLSLEAEALSNEMKKSEALPKKSPETAGLLAAVLPGSGHFYVGRYRDGTVAFLLNAAFIWGAVSSFQRDNYAVGGILTFFEIGWYTGNIYSAVGAAHKYNRWEENRFRDDIEKKFKPFLSHGWEIPIASVSFSF
;
A
#
# COMPACT_ATOMS: atom_id res chain seq x y z
N GLU A 1 0.27 -2.25 -29.79
CA GLU A 1 0.72 -3.65 -29.72
C GLU A 1 2.14 -3.87 -30.31
N ASP A 2 2.71 -2.91 -31.05
CA ASP A 2 4.03 -3.03 -31.72
C ASP A 2 5.29 -3.18 -30.86
N ALA A 3 5.27 -2.80 -29.58
CA ALA A 3 6.49 -2.80 -28.77
C ALA A 3 6.92 -4.20 -28.33
N ILE A 4 5.95 -5.09 -28.04
CA ILE A 4 6.23 -6.44 -27.51
C ILE A 4 6.76 -7.35 -28.61
N GLU A 5 6.21 -7.24 -29.83
CA GLU A 5 6.60 -8.04 -30.99
C GLU A 5 8.00 -7.67 -31.49
N LYS A 6 8.29 -6.37 -31.61
CA LYS A 6 9.65 -5.89 -31.92
C LYS A 6 10.67 -6.27 -30.85
N PHE A 7 10.24 -6.36 -29.59
CA PHE A 7 11.11 -6.83 -28.52
C PHE A 7 11.44 -8.32 -28.62
N ARG A 8 10.48 -9.13 -29.09
CA ARG A 8 10.66 -10.57 -29.33
C ARG A 8 11.62 -10.80 -30.51
N GLU A 9 11.41 -10.10 -31.62
CA GLU A 9 12.29 -10.16 -32.81
C GLU A 9 13.73 -9.76 -32.48
N PHE A 10 13.92 -8.67 -31.71
CA PHE A 10 15.25 -8.23 -31.29
C PHE A 10 15.97 -9.27 -30.42
N ARG A 11 15.25 -9.93 -29.50
CA ARG A 11 15.80 -10.98 -28.62
C ARG A 11 16.21 -12.23 -29.40
N GLU A 12 15.49 -12.55 -30.46
CA GLU A 12 15.80 -13.69 -31.35
C GLU A 12 16.98 -13.39 -32.28
N ALA A 13 17.11 -12.13 -32.73
CA ALA A 13 18.17 -11.70 -33.63
C ALA A 13 19.51 -11.39 -32.92
N PHE A 14 19.49 -10.95 -31.66
CA PHE A 14 20.69 -10.55 -30.91
C PHE A 14 20.70 -11.08 -29.46
N PRO A 15 20.73 -12.42 -29.26
CA PRO A 15 20.61 -13.05 -27.94
C PRO A 15 21.72 -12.68 -26.94
N ASP A 16 22.90 -12.24 -27.40
CA ASP A 16 24.03 -11.80 -26.57
C ASP A 16 24.16 -10.27 -26.49
N SER A 17 23.15 -9.52 -26.96
CA SER A 17 23.17 -8.06 -26.88
C SER A 17 23.02 -7.60 -25.43
N GLY A 18 23.93 -6.72 -24.99
CA GLY A 18 23.86 -6.04 -23.69
C GLY A 18 22.58 -5.21 -23.46
N LEU A 19 21.72 -5.08 -24.49
CA LEU A 19 20.43 -4.36 -24.46
C LEU A 19 19.26 -5.22 -23.92
N ILE A 20 19.38 -6.54 -23.86
CA ILE A 20 18.31 -7.41 -23.35
C ILE A 20 18.02 -7.17 -21.85
N PRO A 21 19.02 -7.17 -20.93
CA PRO A 21 18.76 -6.88 -19.53
C PRO A 21 18.19 -5.47 -19.30
N GLU A 22 18.62 -4.48 -20.08
CA GLU A 22 18.08 -3.11 -20.04
C GLU A 22 16.57 -3.09 -20.32
N SER A 23 16.13 -3.73 -21.40
CA SER A 23 14.70 -3.70 -21.72
C SER A 23 13.85 -4.50 -20.76
N LEU A 24 14.33 -5.66 -20.28
CA LEU A 24 13.60 -6.38 -19.23
C LEU A 24 13.43 -5.49 -18.01
N TYR A 25 14.49 -4.79 -17.59
CA TYR A 25 14.41 -3.81 -16.52
C TYR A 25 13.38 -2.70 -16.82
N LEU A 26 13.44 -2.08 -18.01
CA LEU A 26 12.51 -1.01 -18.40
C LEU A 26 11.05 -1.48 -18.49
N ARG A 27 10.80 -2.73 -18.91
CA ARG A 27 9.47 -3.35 -18.86
C ARG A 27 8.99 -3.51 -17.42
N GLY A 28 9.85 -3.97 -16.52
CA GLY A 28 9.55 -4.03 -15.10
C GLY A 28 9.16 -2.67 -14.54
N VAL A 29 9.92 -1.62 -14.88
CA VAL A 29 9.62 -0.23 -14.50
C VAL A 29 8.28 0.24 -15.09
N ALA A 30 7.97 -0.10 -16.34
CA ALA A 30 6.70 0.27 -16.96
C ALA A 30 5.50 -0.40 -16.27
N HIS A 31 5.60 -1.68 -15.91
CA HIS A 31 4.58 -2.39 -15.13
C HIS A 31 4.45 -1.80 -13.72
N LEU A 32 5.56 -1.46 -13.07
CA LEU A 32 5.55 -0.81 -11.77
C LEU A 32 4.78 0.52 -11.79
N LYS A 33 4.96 1.33 -12.84
CA LYS A 33 4.22 2.59 -13.05
C LYS A 33 2.72 2.41 -13.23
N LYS A 34 2.32 1.26 -13.77
CA LYS A 34 0.91 0.87 -13.93
C LYS A 34 0.33 0.21 -12.68
N GLU A 35 1.11 0.13 -11.60
CA GLU A 35 0.76 -0.59 -10.37
C GLU A 35 0.55 -2.11 -10.57
N GLU A 36 1.09 -2.64 -11.67
CA GLU A 36 1.07 -4.06 -12.01
C GLU A 36 2.26 -4.77 -11.34
N TYR A 37 2.26 -4.76 -10.00
CA TYR A 37 3.43 -5.14 -9.20
C TYR A 37 3.93 -6.57 -9.46
N HIS A 38 3.02 -7.54 -9.62
CA HIS A 38 3.39 -8.91 -9.94
C HIS A 38 4.19 -9.02 -11.25
N TRP A 39 3.72 -8.37 -12.32
CA TRP A 39 4.41 -8.36 -13.61
C TRP A 39 5.74 -7.61 -13.53
N ALA A 40 5.79 -6.50 -12.78
CA ALA A 40 7.04 -5.78 -12.55
C ALA A 40 8.12 -6.70 -11.97
N ARG A 41 7.77 -7.48 -10.92
CA ARG A 41 8.66 -8.46 -10.29
C ARG A 41 9.15 -9.54 -11.24
N GLU A 42 8.27 -10.06 -12.09
CA GLU A 42 8.65 -11.09 -13.06
C GLU A 42 9.77 -10.60 -13.98
N PHE A 43 9.65 -9.38 -14.50
CA PHE A 43 10.68 -8.80 -15.36
C PHE A 43 11.97 -8.47 -14.60
N PHE A 44 11.88 -7.94 -13.38
CA PHE A 44 13.08 -7.67 -12.57
C PHE A 44 13.83 -8.96 -12.22
N ARG A 45 13.13 -10.00 -11.79
CA ARG A 45 13.74 -11.31 -11.50
C ARG A 45 14.37 -11.93 -12.74
N ALA A 46 13.74 -11.80 -13.89
CA ALA A 46 14.33 -12.25 -15.14
C ALA A 46 15.68 -11.58 -15.44
N VAL A 47 15.89 -10.32 -15.05
CA VAL A 47 17.21 -9.66 -15.15
C VAL A 47 18.20 -10.32 -14.19
N VAL A 48 17.82 -10.47 -12.92
CA VAL A 48 18.70 -11.02 -11.88
C VAL A 48 19.10 -12.48 -12.15
N ASP A 49 18.15 -13.30 -12.59
CA ASP A 49 18.36 -14.75 -12.78
C ASP A 49 19.14 -15.06 -14.06
N LYS A 50 18.93 -14.29 -15.14
CA LYS A 50 19.52 -14.57 -16.46
C LYS A 50 20.75 -13.72 -16.76
N TYR A 51 20.86 -12.54 -16.16
CA TYR A 51 21.93 -11.58 -16.41
C TYR A 51 22.50 -11.01 -15.10
N PRO A 52 22.94 -11.85 -14.15
CA PRO A 52 23.38 -11.41 -12.82
C PRO A 52 24.59 -10.45 -12.84
N GLU A 53 25.43 -10.51 -13.88
CA GLU A 53 26.60 -9.63 -14.03
C GLU A 53 26.27 -8.32 -14.77
N SER A 54 25.03 -8.13 -15.21
CA SER A 54 24.61 -6.90 -15.89
C SER A 54 24.56 -5.72 -14.93
N ILE A 55 24.90 -4.53 -15.42
CA ILE A 55 24.71 -3.26 -14.69
C ILE A 55 23.25 -3.03 -14.25
N TRP A 56 22.29 -3.75 -14.83
CA TRP A 56 20.87 -3.68 -14.50
C TRP A 56 20.43 -4.64 -13.39
N ALA A 57 21.22 -5.66 -13.06
CA ALA A 57 20.87 -6.67 -12.06
C ALA A 57 20.70 -6.07 -10.66
N ASP A 58 21.67 -5.25 -10.24
CA ASP A 58 21.65 -4.54 -8.97
C ASP A 58 20.39 -3.67 -8.81
N ARG A 59 20.05 -2.90 -9.84
CA ARG A 59 18.82 -2.08 -9.86
C ARG A 59 17.57 -2.95 -9.88
N ALA A 60 17.58 -4.06 -10.62
CA ALA A 60 16.44 -4.98 -10.66
C ALA A 60 16.18 -5.61 -9.28
N ILE A 61 17.20 -5.95 -8.48
CA ILE A 61 17.04 -6.41 -7.09
C ILE A 61 16.30 -5.35 -6.25
N ILE A 62 16.76 -4.09 -6.32
CA ILE A 62 16.16 -2.98 -5.58
C ILE A 62 14.70 -2.79 -6.02
N MET A 63 14.43 -2.82 -7.32
CA MET A 63 13.11 -2.57 -7.87
C MET A 63 12.13 -3.73 -7.67
N ASP A 64 12.61 -4.98 -7.61
CA ASP A 64 11.81 -6.15 -7.15
C ASP A 64 11.33 -5.92 -5.73
N GLY A 65 12.24 -5.55 -4.82
CA GLY A 65 11.88 -5.20 -3.44
C GLY A 65 10.97 -3.98 -3.34
N TRP A 66 11.25 -2.92 -4.09
CA TRP A 66 10.41 -1.72 -4.11
C TRP A 66 8.98 -2.03 -4.59
N SER A 67 8.80 -2.96 -5.52
CA SER A 67 7.47 -3.37 -5.97
C SER A 67 6.63 -3.99 -4.84
N TYR A 68 7.23 -4.78 -3.95
CA TYR A 68 6.55 -5.31 -2.77
C TYR A 68 6.15 -4.19 -1.81
N ALA A 69 7.04 -3.22 -1.59
CA ALA A 69 6.74 -2.06 -0.76
C ALA A 69 5.62 -1.20 -1.36
N LYS A 70 5.53 -1.09 -2.69
CA LYS A 70 4.42 -0.42 -3.37
C LYS A 70 3.09 -1.15 -3.17
N GLU A 71 3.11 -2.48 -3.07
CA GLU A 71 1.95 -3.31 -2.72
C GLU A 71 1.58 -3.27 -1.22
N GLY A 72 2.43 -2.66 -0.37
CA GLY A 72 2.25 -2.58 1.08
C GLY A 72 2.89 -3.74 1.85
N ASP A 73 3.51 -4.70 1.15
CA ASP A 73 4.21 -5.83 1.76
C ASP A 73 5.68 -5.47 2.05
N PHE A 74 5.88 -4.70 3.10
CA PHE A 74 7.22 -4.27 3.53
C PHE A 74 8.10 -5.42 4.00
N GLN A 75 7.50 -6.52 4.50
CA GLN A 75 8.27 -7.68 4.96
C GLN A 75 8.91 -8.41 3.78
N GLU A 76 8.14 -8.67 2.73
CA GLU A 76 8.68 -9.26 1.51
C GLU A 76 9.61 -8.29 0.78
N ALA A 77 9.33 -6.98 0.80
CA ALA A 77 10.25 -5.97 0.28
C ALA A 77 11.65 -6.06 0.91
N VAL A 78 11.70 -6.12 2.24
CA VAL A 78 12.97 -6.24 3.00
C VAL A 78 13.69 -7.56 2.71
N LYS A 79 12.97 -8.67 2.53
CA LYS A 79 13.56 -9.97 2.17
C LYS A 79 14.10 -10.01 0.75
N ALA A 80 13.43 -9.33 -0.18
CA ALA A 80 13.80 -9.25 -1.59
C ALA A 80 15.05 -8.37 -1.80
N ILE A 81 15.13 -7.23 -1.10
CA ILE A 81 16.33 -6.39 -1.11
C ILE A 81 17.40 -7.09 -0.28
N LYS A 82 18.33 -7.78 -0.95
CA LYS A 82 19.51 -8.39 -0.34
C LYS A 82 20.75 -7.55 -0.70
N PRO A 83 21.14 -6.54 0.11
CA PRO A 83 22.23 -5.64 -0.27
C PRO A 83 23.56 -6.32 -0.54
N LYS A 84 23.80 -7.51 0.05
CA LYS A 84 24.99 -8.33 -0.18
C LYS A 84 25.08 -8.90 -1.61
N ASN A 85 23.95 -8.99 -2.30
CA ASN A 85 23.88 -9.44 -3.69
C ASN A 85 24.01 -8.29 -4.69
N ILE A 86 24.15 -7.06 -4.20
CA ILE A 86 24.34 -5.85 -5.01
C ILE A 86 25.85 -5.60 -5.12
N LEU A 87 26.36 -5.65 -6.35
CA LEU A 87 27.80 -5.56 -6.62
C LEU A 87 28.31 -4.12 -6.52
N ASP A 88 27.50 -3.15 -6.95
CA ASP A 88 27.80 -1.74 -6.79
C ASP A 88 27.69 -1.32 -5.32
N LYS A 89 28.82 -0.88 -4.76
CA LYS A 89 28.91 -0.51 -3.34
C LYS A 89 28.02 0.68 -2.97
N HIS A 90 27.85 1.65 -3.87
CA HIS A 90 27.00 2.80 -3.60
C HIS A 90 25.53 2.38 -3.56
N LEU A 91 25.07 1.62 -4.56
CA LEU A 91 23.71 1.08 -4.58
C LEU A 91 23.46 0.14 -3.40
N SER A 92 24.44 -0.65 -2.98
CA SER A 92 24.32 -1.54 -1.82
C SER A 92 24.05 -0.75 -0.54
N LEU A 93 24.75 0.36 -0.32
CA LEU A 93 24.54 1.24 0.85
C LEU A 93 23.16 1.91 0.82
N GLU A 94 22.72 2.40 -0.34
CA GLU A 94 21.39 3.01 -0.49
C GLU A 94 20.27 1.99 -0.31
N ALA A 95 20.44 0.77 -0.85
CA ALA A 95 19.51 -0.34 -0.68
C ALA A 95 19.43 -0.80 0.80
N GLU A 96 20.54 -0.81 1.52
CA GLU A 96 20.56 -1.08 2.95
C GLU A 96 19.80 0.01 3.74
N ALA A 97 20.03 1.29 3.42
CA ALA A 97 19.30 2.39 4.03
C ALA A 97 17.79 2.30 3.76
N LEU A 98 17.40 1.97 2.51
CA LEU A 98 16.01 1.76 2.12
C LEU A 98 15.37 0.58 2.89
N SER A 99 16.05 -0.57 2.92
CA SER A 99 15.58 -1.77 3.65
C SER A 99 15.44 -1.50 5.15
N ASN A 100 16.40 -0.80 5.76
CA ASN A 100 16.33 -0.42 7.17
C ASN A 100 15.21 0.59 7.46
N GLU A 101 14.91 1.50 6.52
CA GLU A 101 13.73 2.35 6.64
C GLU A 101 12.46 1.50 6.58
N MET A 102 12.31 0.62 5.57
CA MET A 102 11.14 -0.25 5.41
C MET A 102 10.86 -1.14 6.63
N LYS A 103 11.89 -1.65 7.33
CA LYS A 103 11.74 -2.43 8.57
C LYS A 103 10.98 -1.69 9.67
N LYS A 104 11.01 -0.35 9.68
CA LYS A 104 10.25 0.45 10.65
C LYS A 104 8.73 0.32 10.47
N SER A 105 8.26 -0.22 9.33
CA SER A 105 6.85 -0.54 9.11
C SER A 105 6.27 -1.46 10.19
N GLU A 106 7.07 -2.35 10.77
CA GLU A 106 6.65 -3.29 11.82
C GLU A 106 6.22 -2.58 13.11
N ALA A 107 6.77 -1.38 13.35
CA ALA A 107 6.47 -0.56 14.52
C ALA A 107 5.40 0.50 14.26
N LEU A 108 4.73 0.48 13.10
CA LEU A 108 3.68 1.45 12.79
C LEU A 108 2.52 1.33 13.78
N PRO A 109 1.92 2.46 14.20
CA PRO A 109 0.77 2.43 15.08
C PRO A 109 -0.40 1.73 14.39
N LYS A 110 -0.92 0.67 15.02
CA LYS A 110 -2.10 -0.07 14.55
C LYS A 110 -3.21 -0.02 15.59
N LYS A 111 -4.43 0.14 15.11
CA LYS A 111 -5.68 0.08 15.89
C LYS A 111 -6.39 -1.22 15.58
N SER A 112 -6.78 -1.97 16.61
CA SER A 112 -7.50 -3.24 16.44
C SER A 112 -8.95 -2.96 16.02
N PRO A 113 -9.40 -3.49 14.86
CA PRO A 113 -10.79 -3.40 14.44
C PRO A 113 -11.73 -4.11 15.41
N GLU A 114 -11.30 -5.23 15.99
CA GLU A 114 -12.07 -6.02 16.96
C GLU A 114 -12.30 -5.21 18.24
N THR A 115 -11.24 -4.59 18.77
CA THR A 115 -11.35 -3.70 19.93
C THR A 115 -12.27 -2.52 19.64
N ALA A 116 -12.17 -1.91 18.45
CA ALA A 116 -13.07 -0.81 18.06
C ALA A 116 -14.55 -1.27 18.02
N GLY A 117 -14.80 -2.47 17.49
CA GLY A 117 -16.13 -3.07 17.44
C GLY A 117 -16.68 -3.40 18.82
N LEU A 118 -15.88 -4.06 19.68
CA LEU A 118 -16.27 -4.39 21.06
C LEU A 118 -16.60 -3.14 21.87
N LEU A 119 -15.77 -2.10 21.78
CA LEU A 119 -16.04 -0.82 22.44
C LEU A 119 -17.38 -0.25 21.95
N ALA A 120 -17.57 -0.12 20.62
CA ALA A 120 -18.80 0.41 20.05
C ALA A 120 -20.05 -0.40 20.43
N ALA A 121 -19.92 -1.72 20.61
CA ALA A 121 -20.98 -2.63 21.05
C ALA A 121 -21.26 -2.59 22.57
N VAL A 122 -20.39 -1.99 23.37
CA VAL A 122 -20.68 -1.71 24.78
C VAL A 122 -21.29 -0.32 24.91
N LEU A 123 -20.70 0.66 24.22
CA LEU A 123 -21.10 2.05 24.28
C LEU A 123 -21.03 2.69 22.89
N PRO A 124 -22.16 3.13 22.32
CA PRO A 124 -22.18 3.83 21.04
C PRO A 124 -21.16 4.97 20.95
N GLY A 125 -20.37 4.96 19.89
CA GLY A 125 -19.35 5.97 19.61
C GLY A 125 -17.98 5.75 20.26
N SER A 126 -17.86 4.87 21.26
CA SER A 126 -16.57 4.62 21.93
C SER A 126 -15.52 3.97 21.02
N GLY A 127 -15.94 3.13 20.07
CA GLY A 127 -15.05 2.61 19.03
C GLY A 127 -14.47 3.71 18.12
N HIS A 128 -15.26 4.74 17.80
CA HIS A 128 -14.78 5.91 17.06
C HIS A 128 -13.81 6.76 17.88
N PHE A 129 -14.06 6.93 19.19
CA PHE A 129 -13.12 7.61 20.08
C PHE A 129 -11.77 6.90 20.16
N TYR A 130 -11.77 5.56 20.24
CA TYR A 130 -10.55 4.76 20.27
C TYR A 130 -9.63 4.99 19.05
N VAL A 131 -10.21 5.22 17.87
CA VAL A 131 -9.49 5.53 16.62
C VAL A 131 -9.32 7.04 16.37
N GLY A 132 -9.66 7.89 17.34
CA GLY A 132 -9.48 9.35 17.27
C GLY A 132 -10.54 10.10 16.44
N ARG A 133 -11.63 9.44 16.03
CA ARG A 133 -12.74 10.04 15.27
C ARG A 133 -13.78 10.63 16.23
N TYR A 134 -13.40 11.67 16.95
CA TYR A 134 -14.24 12.24 18.03
C TYR A 134 -15.59 12.76 17.54
N ARG A 135 -15.63 13.41 16.38
CA ARG A 135 -16.90 13.90 15.82
C ARG A 135 -17.88 12.75 15.58
N ASP A 136 -17.42 11.65 15.00
CA ASP A 136 -18.27 10.51 14.68
C ASP A 136 -18.70 9.78 15.95
N GLY A 137 -17.80 9.66 16.93
CA GLY A 137 -18.12 9.11 18.25
C GLY A 137 -19.20 9.91 18.99
N THR A 138 -19.08 11.24 19.00
CA THR A 138 -20.08 12.12 19.64
C THR A 138 -21.44 12.02 18.96
N VAL A 139 -21.49 12.02 17.63
CA VAL A 139 -22.75 11.87 16.88
C VAL A 139 -23.39 10.52 17.16
N ALA A 140 -22.61 9.44 17.14
CA ALA A 140 -23.12 8.11 17.47
C ALA A 140 -23.70 8.08 18.89
N PHE A 141 -22.96 8.57 19.90
CA PHE A 141 -23.44 8.59 21.28
C PHE A 141 -24.77 9.36 21.43
N LEU A 142 -24.83 10.59 20.92
CA LEU A 142 -26.02 11.45 21.07
C LEU A 142 -27.24 10.91 20.33
N LEU A 143 -27.07 10.35 19.13
CA LEU A 143 -28.19 9.81 18.37
C LEU A 143 -28.77 8.55 19.03
N ASN A 144 -27.93 7.60 19.44
CA ASN A 144 -28.43 6.39 20.12
C ASN A 144 -29.15 6.79 21.44
N ALA A 145 -28.60 7.74 22.20
CA ALA A 145 -29.27 8.27 23.40
C ALA A 145 -30.65 8.89 23.07
N ALA A 146 -30.74 9.66 21.98
CA ALA A 146 -32.00 10.27 21.55
C ALA A 146 -33.04 9.23 21.09
N PHE A 147 -32.63 8.20 20.34
CA PHE A 147 -33.51 7.13 19.89
C PHE A 147 -34.00 6.27 21.05
N ILE A 148 -33.11 5.87 21.97
CA ILE A 148 -33.48 5.13 23.18
C ILE A 148 -34.46 5.95 24.03
N TRP A 149 -34.15 7.23 24.28
CA TRP A 149 -35.03 8.11 25.03
C TRP A 149 -36.40 8.26 24.36
N GLY A 150 -36.43 8.45 23.04
CA GLY A 150 -37.66 8.56 22.25
C GLY A 150 -38.48 7.27 22.28
N ALA A 151 -37.84 6.11 22.16
CA ALA A 151 -38.51 4.81 22.22
C ALA A 151 -39.12 4.55 23.60
N VAL A 152 -38.34 4.74 24.67
CA VAL A 152 -38.80 4.59 26.06
C VAL A 152 -39.96 5.56 26.35
N SER A 153 -39.81 6.83 25.97
CA SER A 153 -40.85 7.84 26.16
C SER A 153 -42.13 7.52 25.39
N SER A 154 -42.02 6.89 24.22
CA SER A 154 -43.18 6.47 23.42
C SER A 154 -43.93 5.32 24.07
N PHE A 155 -43.22 4.32 24.59
CA PHE A 155 -43.85 3.20 25.32
C PHE A 155 -44.49 3.65 26.63
N GLN A 156 -43.86 4.57 27.38
CA GLN A 156 -44.42 5.14 28.60
C GLN A 156 -45.71 5.95 28.37
N ARG A 157 -45.96 6.40 27.14
CA ARG A 157 -47.15 7.16 26.74
C ARG A 157 -48.15 6.33 25.94
N ASP A 158 -48.05 5.01 26.01
CA ASP A 158 -48.89 4.05 25.28
C ASP A 158 -48.86 4.21 23.74
N ASN A 159 -47.84 4.89 23.19
CA ASN A 159 -47.65 5.03 21.76
C ASN A 159 -46.75 3.91 21.21
N TYR A 160 -47.29 2.70 21.20
CA TYR A 160 -46.58 1.48 20.81
C TYR A 160 -46.11 1.50 19.34
N ALA A 161 -46.87 2.14 18.45
CA ALA A 161 -46.50 2.22 17.03
C ALA A 161 -45.21 3.03 16.84
N VAL A 162 -45.12 4.23 17.43
CA VAL A 162 -43.91 5.06 17.36
C VAL A 162 -42.76 4.40 18.12
N GLY A 163 -43.02 3.83 19.31
CA GLY A 163 -42.00 3.10 20.07
C GLY A 163 -41.40 1.92 19.28
N GLY A 164 -42.23 1.15 18.58
CA GLY A 164 -41.80 0.05 17.72
C GLY A 164 -40.95 0.53 16.54
N ILE A 165 -41.38 1.60 15.86
CA ILE A 165 -40.63 2.20 14.75
C ILE A 165 -39.25 2.68 15.24
N LEU A 166 -39.19 3.43 16.33
CA LEU A 166 -37.92 3.93 16.88
C LEU A 166 -36.99 2.79 17.29
N THR A 167 -37.52 1.75 17.92
CA THR A 167 -36.73 0.57 18.31
C THR A 167 -36.16 -0.15 17.09
N PHE A 168 -36.96 -0.33 16.03
CA PHE A 168 -36.51 -0.94 14.78
C PHE A 168 -35.35 -0.15 14.15
N PHE A 169 -35.49 1.16 14.05
CA PHE A 169 -34.43 2.03 13.53
C PHE A 169 -33.19 2.03 14.42
N GLU A 170 -33.36 2.04 15.75
CA GLU A 170 -32.25 2.02 16.70
C GLU A 170 -31.41 0.75 16.55
N ILE A 171 -32.02 -0.43 16.40
CA ILE A 171 -31.27 -1.68 16.18
C ILE A 171 -30.40 -1.59 14.91
N GLY A 172 -30.96 -1.06 13.82
CA GLY A 172 -30.23 -0.85 12.58
C GLY A 172 -29.10 0.17 12.72
N TRP A 173 -29.39 1.29 13.37
CA TRP A 173 -28.43 2.37 13.59
C TRP A 173 -27.28 1.95 14.51
N TYR A 174 -27.60 1.28 15.62
CA TYR A 174 -26.66 0.73 16.58
C TYR A 174 -25.70 -0.26 15.91
N THR A 175 -26.24 -1.20 15.13
CA THR A 175 -25.45 -2.17 14.36
C THR A 175 -24.55 -1.46 13.35
N GLY A 176 -25.07 -0.47 12.64
CA GLY A 176 -24.29 0.35 11.71
C GLY A 176 -23.12 1.09 12.37
N ASN A 177 -23.30 1.58 13.60
CA ASN A 177 -22.22 2.24 14.34
C ASN A 177 -21.06 1.29 14.68
N ILE A 178 -21.35 0.03 15.01
CA ILE A 178 -20.31 -0.99 15.26
C ILE A 178 -19.48 -1.22 13.99
N TYR A 179 -20.13 -1.52 12.85
CA TYR A 179 -19.42 -1.70 11.57
C TYR A 179 -18.65 -0.44 11.15
N SER A 180 -19.21 0.74 11.40
CA SER A 180 -18.54 2.02 11.13
C SER A 180 -17.26 2.19 11.96
N ALA A 181 -17.26 1.80 13.23
CA ALA A 181 -16.08 1.85 14.10
C ALA A 181 -14.99 0.86 13.65
N VAL A 182 -15.36 -0.39 13.34
CA VAL A 182 -14.47 -1.42 12.78
C VAL A 182 -13.84 -0.91 11.47
N GLY A 183 -14.67 -0.38 10.56
CA GLY A 183 -14.20 0.18 9.29
C GLY A 183 -13.28 1.39 9.48
N ALA A 184 -13.51 2.21 10.50
CA ALA A 184 -12.66 3.33 10.84
C ALA A 184 -11.27 2.89 11.32
N ALA A 185 -11.17 1.81 12.11
CA ALA A 185 -9.90 1.23 12.52
C ALA A 185 -9.09 0.72 11.32
N HIS A 186 -9.73 -0.02 10.41
CA HIS A 186 -9.07 -0.45 9.16
C HIS A 186 -8.58 0.74 8.31
N LYS A 187 -9.39 1.80 8.19
CA LYS A 187 -9.01 3.02 7.46
C LYS A 187 -7.82 3.72 8.11
N TYR A 188 -7.78 3.80 9.45
CA TYR A 188 -6.65 4.35 10.18
C TYR A 188 -5.36 3.58 9.88
N ASN A 189 -5.39 2.25 9.98
CA ASN A 189 -4.20 1.41 9.72
C ASN A 189 -3.70 1.56 8.28
N ARG A 190 -4.60 1.51 7.29
CA ARG A 190 -4.23 1.71 5.88
C ARG A 190 -3.68 3.11 5.61
N TRP A 191 -4.22 4.13 6.29
CA TRP A 191 -3.73 5.49 6.16
C TRP A 191 -2.29 5.64 6.70
N GLU A 192 -2.00 5.04 7.86
CA GLU A 192 -0.65 5.02 8.43
C GLU A 192 0.35 4.29 7.51
N GLU A 193 -0.02 3.12 6.99
CA GLU A 193 0.82 2.37 6.04
C GLU A 193 1.07 3.14 4.74
N ASN A 194 0.03 3.76 4.15
CA ASN A 194 0.19 4.58 2.96
C ASN A 194 1.03 5.83 3.22
N ARG A 195 0.83 6.53 4.35
CA ARG A 195 1.65 7.69 4.73
C ARG A 195 3.11 7.30 4.82
N PHE A 196 3.39 6.19 5.50
CA PHE A 196 4.75 5.66 5.65
C PHE A 196 5.38 5.31 4.31
N ARG A 197 4.63 4.66 3.41
CA ARG A 197 5.08 4.36 2.04
C ARG A 197 5.43 5.64 1.27
N ASP A 198 4.57 6.65 1.32
CA ASP A 198 4.77 7.92 0.62
C ASP A 198 5.98 8.68 1.17
N ASP A 199 6.23 8.59 2.48
CA ASP A 199 7.40 9.19 3.13
C ASP A 199 8.70 8.50 2.68
N ILE A 200 8.71 7.17 2.56
CA ILE A 200 9.82 6.43 1.96
C ILE A 200 10.03 6.85 0.50
N GLU A 201 8.96 6.87 -0.30
CA GLU A 201 9.05 7.22 -1.71
C GLU A 201 9.63 8.63 -1.92
N LYS A 202 9.21 9.60 -1.11
CA LYS A 202 9.77 10.97 -1.14
C LYS A 202 11.23 10.99 -0.73
N LYS A 203 11.58 10.32 0.38
CA LYS A 203 12.94 10.28 0.94
C LYS A 203 13.93 9.66 -0.03
N PHE A 204 13.53 8.58 -0.70
CA PHE A 204 14.38 7.82 -1.63
C PHE A 204 14.08 8.12 -3.10
N LYS A 205 13.32 9.19 -3.39
CA LYS A 205 12.93 9.55 -4.76
C LYS A 205 14.14 9.60 -5.71
N PRO A 206 15.26 10.29 -5.40
CA PRO A 206 16.40 10.34 -6.32
C PRO A 206 16.96 8.94 -6.62
N PHE A 207 17.08 8.10 -5.60
CA PHE A 207 17.58 6.73 -5.72
C PHE A 207 16.66 5.85 -6.57
N LEU A 208 15.35 5.91 -6.30
CA LEU A 208 14.34 5.11 -6.98
C LEU A 208 14.00 5.65 -8.38
N SER A 209 14.22 6.94 -8.64
CA SER A 209 13.93 7.60 -9.92
C SER A 209 15.10 7.59 -10.92
N HIS A 210 16.32 7.29 -10.51
CA HIS A 210 17.48 7.24 -11.43
C HIS A 210 17.34 6.15 -12.51
N GLY A 211 16.44 5.17 -12.33
CA GLY A 211 16.08 4.22 -13.40
C GLY A 211 14.94 4.69 -14.32
N TRP A 212 14.38 5.89 -14.08
CA TRP A 212 13.24 6.47 -14.78
C TRP A 212 13.66 7.54 -15.77
N GLU A 213 14.80 8.18 -15.51
CA GLU A 213 15.49 9.04 -16.45
C GLU A 213 16.29 8.13 -17.36
N ILE A 214 15.73 7.81 -18.52
CA ILE A 214 16.47 7.15 -19.60
C ILE A 214 17.63 8.09 -19.91
N PRO A 215 18.91 7.73 -19.66
CA PRO A 215 19.98 8.41 -20.34
C PRO A 215 19.80 7.97 -21.79
N ILE A 216 19.07 8.75 -22.58
CA ILE A 216 19.22 8.66 -24.01
C ILE A 216 20.67 9.06 -24.18
N ALA A 217 21.55 8.06 -24.30
CA ALA A 217 22.92 8.29 -24.72
C ALA A 217 22.79 9.28 -25.87
N SER A 218 23.37 10.46 -25.71
CA SER A 218 23.37 11.48 -26.73
C SER A 218 24.10 10.89 -27.92
N VAL A 219 23.38 10.16 -28.78
CA VAL A 219 23.87 9.75 -30.08
C VAL A 219 23.83 11.03 -30.89
N SER A 220 24.89 11.83 -30.77
CA SER A 220 25.14 12.90 -31.72
C SER A 220 25.42 12.21 -33.05
N PHE A 221 24.42 12.10 -33.90
CA PHE A 221 24.67 11.87 -35.31
C PHE A 221 25.29 13.16 -35.85
N SER A 222 26.61 13.16 -35.96
CA SER A 222 27.32 14.08 -36.85
C SER A 222 27.04 13.60 -38.27
N PHE A 223 26.15 14.29 -38.97
CA PHE A 223 26.04 14.21 -40.43
C PHE A 223 27.16 15.02 -41.08
#